data_AF-A0A0S9QJP3-F1
#
_entry.id   AF-A0A0S9QJP3-F1
#
_cell.length_a   1.000
_cell.length_b   1.000
_cell.length_c   1.000
_cell.angle_alpha   90.00
_cell.angle_beta   90.00
_cell.angle_gamma   90.00
#
_symmetry.space_group_name_H-M   'P 1'
#
loop_
_entity.id
_entity.type
_entity.pdbx_description
1 polymer ?
#
loop_
_entity_poly.entity_id
_entity_poly.type
_entity_poly.pdbx_seq_one_letter_code
_entity_poly.pdbx_strand_id
1 'polypeptide(L)' 'MHTYIDRSVVEAYVNGEKSLTSRVYPTLADAVGVRVIGDEIVKVKPLKIWNLDGAYRNVAPSQ' A
#
# COMPACT_ATOMS: atom_id res chain seq x y z
N MET A 1 -11.93 -0.89 3.42
CA MET A 1 -10.92 -1.19 2.39
C MET A 1 -9.57 -1.04 3.04
N HIS A 2 -8.66 -1.98 2.82
CA HIS A 2 -7.28 -1.89 3.27
C HIS A 2 -6.37 -2.03 2.06
N THR A 3 -5.32 -1.22 2.01
CA THR A 3 -4.31 -1.30 0.96
C THR A 3 -2.93 -1.34 1.60
N TYR A 4 -2.12 -2.29 1.18
CA TYR A 4 -0.75 -2.46 1.62
C TYR A 4 0.18 -2.23 0.44
N ILE A 5 1.26 -1.48 0.68
CA ILE A 5 2.28 -1.18 -0.31
C ILE A 5 3.61 -1.59 0.30
N ASP A 6 4.20 -2.68 -0.23
CA ASP A 6 5.53 -3.16 0.15
C ASP A 6 6.45 -3.11 -1.06
N ARG A 7 7.23 -2.03 -1.13
CA ARG A 7 8.10 -1.69 -2.26
C ARG A 7 7.31 -1.73 -3.59
N SER A 8 7.49 -2.77 -4.39
CA SER A 8 6.81 -2.92 -5.68
C SER A 8 5.46 -3.62 -5.58
N VAL A 9 5.14 -4.26 -4.47
CA VAL A 9 3.90 -5.03 -4.28
C VAL A 9 2.80 -4.10 -3.78
N VAL A 10 1.65 -4.17 -4.43
CA VAL A 10 0.43 -3.47 -4.01
C VAL A 10 -0.68 -4.48 -3.82
N GLU A 11 -1.26 -4.51 -2.62
CA GLU A 11 -2.36 -5.41 -2.27
C GLU A 11 -3.54 -4.61 -1.74
N ALA A 12 -4.72 -4.81 -2.31
CA ALA A 12 -5.94 -4.16 -1.89
C ALA A 12 -6.99 -5.20 -1.48
N TYR A 13 -7.63 -4.97 -0.34
CA TYR A 13 -8.67 -5.82 0.23
C TYR A 13 -9.96 -5.01 0.40
N VAL A 14 -11.04 -5.50 -0.20
CA VAL A 14 -12.37 -4.86 -0.18
C VAL A 14 -13.33 -5.75 0.59
N ASN A 15 -13.96 -5.17 1.61
CA ASN A 15 -14.96 -5.80 2.47
C ASN A 15 -14.56 -7.14 3.11
N GLY A 16 -13.27 -7.49 3.12
CA GLY A 16 -12.79 -8.78 3.62
C GLY A 16 -13.08 -9.98 2.70
N GLU A 17 -13.65 -9.74 1.52
CA GLU A 17 -14.11 -10.79 0.60
C GLU A 17 -13.30 -10.85 -0.69
N LYS A 18 -12.83 -9.70 -1.17
CA LYS A 18 -12.12 -9.58 -2.45
C LYS A 18 -10.74 -9.01 -2.22
N SER A 19 -9.76 -9.60 -2.92
CA SER A 19 -8.39 -9.12 -2.96
C SER A 19 -7.96 -8.83 -4.40
N LEU A 20 -7.06 -7.85 -4.54
CA LEU A 20 -6.35 -7.53 -5.77
C LEU A 20 -4.87 -7.34 -5.43
N THR A 21 -4.01 -8.15 -6.04
CA THR A 21 -2.56 -8.03 -5.90
C THR A 21 -1.96 -7.65 -7.25
N SER A 22 -1.10 -6.65 -7.26
CA SER A 22 -0.39 -6.19 -8.45
C SER A 22 1.02 -5.72 -8.10
N ARG A 23 1.78 -5.34 -9.13
CA ARG A 23 3.13 -4.77 -8.99
C ARG A 23 3.27 -3.46 -9.73
N VAL A 24 4.01 -2.53 -9.13
CA VAL A 24 4.37 -1.23 -9.71
C VAL A 24 5.87 -0.99 -9.52
N TYR A 25 6.51 -0.37 -10.52
CA TYR A 25 7.95 -0.11 -10.53
C TYR A 25 8.23 1.35 -10.87
N PRO A 26 8.01 2.28 -9.93
CA PRO A 26 8.30 3.69 -10.15
C PRO A 26 9.81 3.91 -10.35
N THR A 27 10.16 4.84 -11.25
CA THR A 27 11.55 5.22 -11.54
C THR A 27 12.00 6.47 -10.79
N LEU A 28 11.04 7.28 -10.32
CA LEU A 28 11.32 8.50 -9.56
C LEU A 28 11.51 8.17 -8.08
N ALA A 29 12.53 8.77 -7.46
CA ALA A 29 12.86 8.54 -6.06
C ALA A 29 11.80 9.06 -5.08
N ASP A 30 10.99 10.03 -5.50
CA ASP A 30 9.94 10.69 -4.72
C ASP A 30 8.52 10.20 -5.03
N ALA A 31 8.38 9.11 -5.80
CA ALA A 31 7.10 8.49 -6.13
C ALA A 31 6.49 7.70 -4.94
N VAL A 32 6.37 8.35 -3.79
CA VAL A 32 5.89 7.79 -2.51
C VAL A 32 4.56 8.41 -2.05
N GLY A 33 3.98 9.32 -2.83
CA GLY A 33 2.74 10.02 -2.49
C GLY A 33 1.48 9.15 -2.66
N VAL A 34 0.45 9.45 -1.86
CA VAL A 34 -0.88 8.81 -1.95
C VAL A 34 -1.94 9.88 -2.19
N ARG A 35 -2.88 9.60 -3.10
CA ARG A 35 -4.02 10.45 -3.42
C ARG A 35 -5.30 9.63 -3.52
N VAL A 36 -6.41 10.16 -3.03
CA VAL A 36 -7.75 9.64 -3.30
C VAL A 36 -8.31 10.32 -4.53
N ILE A 37 -8.78 9.54 -5.50
CA ILE A 37 -9.38 10.02 -6.75
C ILE A 37 -10.77 9.39 -6.85
N GLY A 38 -11.78 10.18 -7.21
CA GLY A 38 -13.15 9.74 -7.40
C GLY A 38 -14.04 10.88 -7.91
N ASP A 39 -15.24 10.53 -8.35
CA ASP A 39 -16.22 11.48 -8.85
C ASP A 39 -16.89 12.27 -7.71
N GLU A 40 -17.58 13.37 -8.05
CA GLU A 40 -18.16 14.34 -7.10
C GLU A 40 -19.16 13.73 -6.10
N ILE A 41 -19.79 12.60 -6.45
CA ILE A 41 -20.79 11.92 -5.63
C ILE A 41 -20.19 10.93 -4.62
N VAL A 42 -18.89 10.65 -4.69
CA VAL A 42 -18.23 9.64 -3.85
C VAL A 42 -17.93 10.22 -2.47
N LYS A 43 -18.49 9.58 -1.42
CA LYS A 43 -18.16 9.92 -0.03
C LYS A 43 -16.94 9.13 0.44
N VAL A 44 -15.88 9.84 0.77
CA VAL A 44 -14.68 9.27 1.38
C VAL A 44 -14.90 9.12 2.90
N LYS A 45 -14.80 7.89 3.39
CA LYS A 45 -14.75 7.62 4.84
C LYS A 45 -13.37 8.00 5.40
N PRO A 46 -13.23 8.22 6.72
CA PRO A 46 -11.94 8.55 7.33
C PRO A 46 -10.81 7.64 6.86
N LEU A 47 -9.75 8.25 6.32
CA LEU A 47 -8.57 7.56 5.84
C LEU A 47 -7.52 7.55 6.96
N LYS A 48 -6.93 6.38 7.22
CA LYS A 48 -5.77 6.24 8.10
C LYS A 48 -4.60 5.76 7.26
N ILE A 49 -3.45 6.41 7.42
CA ILE A 49 -2.18 6.02 6.79
C ILE A 49 -1.24 5.54 7.89
N TRP A 50 -0.50 4.46 7.63
CA TRP A 50 0.47 3.88 8.55
C TRP A 50 1.75 3.53 7.80
N ASN A 51 2.88 3.60 8.51
CA ASN A 51 4.15 3.05 8.02
C ASN A 51 4.20 1.57 8.37
N LEU A 52 4.66 0.74 7.44
CA LEU A 52 4.87 -0.68 7.67
C LEU A 52 6.27 -0.93 8.25
N ASP A 53 6.33 -1.82 9.23
CA ASP A 53 7.60 -2.34 9.74
C ASP A 53 8.10 -3.49 8.88
N GLY A 54 9.42 -3.74 8.94
CA GLY A 54 10.01 -4.91 8.31
C GLY A 54 9.48 -6.21 8.92
N ALA A 55 9.12 -7.17 8.07
CA ALA A 55 8.67 -8.49 8.52
C ALA A 55 9.75 -9.29 9.27
N TYR A 56 11.02 -8.95 9.05
CA TYR A 56 12.16 -9.57 9.72
C TYR A 56 12.75 -8.61 10.74
N ARG A 57 12.99 -9.11 11.96
CA ARG A 57 13.84 -8.42 12.94
C ARG A 57 15.29 -8.40 12.43
N ASN A 58 16.12 -7.45 12.89
CA ASN A 58 17.55 -7.41 12.56
C ASN A 58 18.18 -8.81 12.73
N VAL A 59 18.35 -9.51 11.61
CA VAL A 59 19.05 -10.78 11.51
C VAL A 59 20.41 -10.46 10.92
N ALA A 60 21.47 -10.93 11.58
CA ALA A 60 22.82 -10.79 11.07
C ALA A 60 22.87 -11.35 9.64
N PRO A 61 23.59 -10.70 8.71
CA PRO A 61 23.69 -11.18 7.34
C PRO A 61 24.20 -12.63 7.35
N SER A 62 23.53 -13.53 6.63
CA SER A 62 24.09 -14.84 6.32
C SER A 62 25.33 -14.64 5.44
N GLN A 63 26.47 -15.15 5.92
CA GLN A 63 27.76 -15.18 5.21
C GLN A 63 27.63 -15.89 3.85
#